data_AF-A0A972MQA5-F1
#
_entry.id   AF-A0A972MQA5-F1
#
_cell.length_a   1.000
_cell.length_b   1.000
_cell.length_c   1.000
_cell.angle_alpha   90.00
_cell.angle_beta   90.00
_cell.angle_gamma   90.00
#
_symmetry.space_group_name_H-M   'P 1'
#
loop_
_entity.id
_entity.type
_entity.pdbx_description
1 polymer ?
#
loop_
_entity_poly.entity_id
_entity_poly.type
_entity_poly.pdbx_seq_one_letter_code
_entity_poly.pdbx_strand_id
1 'polypeptide(L)' 'MRWALLIALLFGGCSVQNVKPWQKATLAKEAFNQGACSKNYTKFQNHVYFSKEASKGGGGVAGGGCGCN' A
#
# COMPACT_ATOMS: atom_id res chain seq x y z
N MET A 1 16.91 -2.59 -37.08
CA MET A 1 16.30 -1.32 -36.60
C MET A 1 14.78 -1.22 -36.79
N ARG A 2 14.16 -1.80 -37.83
CA ARG A 2 12.73 -1.56 -38.15
C ARG A 2 11.72 -1.94 -37.05
N TRP A 3 12.03 -2.98 -36.27
CA TRP A 3 11.19 -3.45 -35.16
C TRP A 3 11.34 -2.64 -33.87
N ALA A 4 12.47 -1.96 -33.68
CA ALA A 4 12.72 -1.17 -32.48
C ALA A 4 11.77 0.03 -32.36
N LEU A 5 11.42 0.65 -33.49
CA LEU A 5 10.48 1.77 -33.54
C LEU A 5 9.04 1.34 -33.20
N LEU A 6 8.63 0.14 -33.63
CA LEU A 6 7.32 -0.41 -33.31
C LEU A 6 7.18 -0.73 -31.81
N ILE A 7 8.23 -1.29 -31.21
CA ILE A 7 8.25 -1.58 -29.77
C ILE A 7 8.21 -0.27 -28.96
N ALA A 8 8.98 0.76 -29.37
CA ALA A 8 8.96 2.06 -28.68
C ALA A 8 7.57 2.73 -28.70
N LEU A 9 6.81 2.59 -29.79
CA LEU A 9 5.45 3.12 -29.88
C LEU A 9 4.47 2.44 -28.93
N LEU A 10 4.62 1.13 -28.70
CA LEU A 10 3.71 0.36 -27.83
C LEU A 10 3.86 0.71 -26.34
N PHE A 11 5.03 1.20 -25.92
CA PHE A 11 5.31 1.49 -24.50
C PHE A 11 5.44 2.99 -24.17
N GLY A 12 5.28 3.89 -25.14
CA GLY A 12 5.47 5.34 -24.97
C GLY A 12 4.29 6.13 -24.36
N GLY A 13 3.19 5.47 -23.98
CA GLY A 13 1.94 6.14 -23.57
C GLY A 13 1.88 6.62 -22.11
N CYS A 14 2.88 6.31 -21.27
CA CYS A 14 2.83 6.65 -19.85
C CYS A 14 3.40 8.06 -19.59
N SER A 15 2.54 9.07 -19.47
CA SER A 15 2.92 10.37 -18.89
C SER A 15 2.63 10.40 -17.39
N VAL A 16 3.67 10.32 -16.56
CA VAL A 16 3.52 10.57 -15.11
C VAL A 16 3.53 12.08 -14.91
N GLN A 17 2.33 12.67 -14.79
CA GLN A 17 2.21 14.09 -14.51
C GLN A 17 2.50 14.33 -13.02
N ASN A 18 3.49 15.17 -12.73
CA ASN A 18 3.78 15.57 -11.37
C ASN A 18 2.63 16.43 -10.84
N VAL A 19 1.83 15.87 -9.94
CA VAL A 19 0.74 16.58 -9.27
C VAL A 19 1.25 17.29 -8.03
N LYS A 20 0.77 18.51 -7.81
CA LYS A 20 1.08 19.30 -6.62
C LYS A 20 0.53 18.62 -5.36
N PRO A 21 1.17 18.74 -4.19
CA PRO A 21 0.75 18.04 -2.98
C PRO A 21 -0.73 18.20 -2.62
N TRP A 22 -1.28 19.41 -2.77
CA TRP A 22 -2.68 19.71 -2.45
C TRP A 22 -3.69 19.07 -3.42
N GLN A 23 -3.27 18.70 -4.64
CA GLN A 23 -4.16 17.99 -5.59
C GLN A 23 -4.45 16.55 -5.15
N LYS A 24 -3.66 16.00 -4.20
CA LYS A 24 -3.88 14.66 -3.63
C LYS A 24 -4.93 14.65 -2.52
N ALA A 25 -5.39 15.82 -2.06
CA ALA A 25 -6.34 15.94 -0.95
C ALA A 25 -7.65 15.17 -1.20
N THR A 26 -8.07 15.02 -2.46
CA THR A 26 -9.28 14.27 -2.83
C THR A 26 -9.23 12.80 -2.40
N LEU A 27 -8.04 12.19 -2.44
CA LEU A 27 -7.82 10.79 -2.03
C LEU A 27 -7.48 10.67 -0.53
N ALA A 28 -7.12 11.76 0.13
CA ALA A 28 -6.76 11.78 1.55
C ALA A 28 -7.96 11.96 2.48
N LYS A 29 -9.20 11.81 1.98
CA LYS A 29 -10.40 11.89 2.82
C LYS A 29 -10.49 10.66 3.72
N GLU A 30 -10.95 10.84 4.96
CA GLU A 30 -11.15 9.75 5.93
C GLU A 30 -11.99 8.59 5.37
N ALA A 31 -12.99 8.89 4.54
CA ALA A 31 -13.83 7.87 3.90
C ALA A 31 -13.06 6.93 2.94
N PHE A 32 -11.90 7.34 2.44
CA PHE A 32 -11.02 6.53 1.59
C PHE A 32 -9.86 5.91 2.36
N ASN A 33 -9.81 6.08 3.68
CA ASN A 33 -8.86 5.38 4.53
C ASN A 33 -9.18 3.87 4.48
N GLN A 34 -8.14 3.03 4.48
CA GLN A 34 -8.29 1.59 4.29
C GLN A 34 -9.17 0.94 5.36
N GLY A 35 -9.17 1.47 6.59
CA GLY A 35 -10.02 1.02 7.69
C GLY A 35 -11.46 1.56 7.68
N ALA A 36 -11.80 2.50 6.80
CA ALA A 36 -13.10 3.18 6.82
C ALA A 36 -14.26 2.30 6.31
N CYS A 37 -13.99 1.36 5.40
CA CYS A 37 -15.02 0.57 4.73
C CYS A 37 -15.51 -0.65 5.55
N SER A 38 -14.71 -1.15 6.49
CA SER A 38 -15.07 -2.36 7.25
C SER A 38 -14.44 -2.37 8.64
N LYS A 39 -15.29 -2.54 9.65
CA LYS A 39 -14.89 -2.68 11.06
C LYS A 39 -13.92 -3.85 11.29
N ASN A 40 -13.91 -4.84 10.40
CA ASN A 40 -13.06 -6.02 10.50
C ASN A 40 -11.75 -5.91 9.71
N TYR A 41 -11.61 -4.92 8.82
CA TYR A 41 -10.42 -4.76 7.98
C TYR A 41 -9.16 -4.60 8.82
N THR A 42 -9.19 -3.74 9.83
CA THR A 42 -8.04 -3.53 10.74
C THR A 42 -7.67 -4.81 11.49
N LYS A 43 -8.65 -5.60 11.96
CA LYS A 43 -8.38 -6.88 12.62
C LYS A 43 -7.73 -7.89 11.68
N PHE A 44 -8.23 -7.98 10.46
CA PHE A 44 -7.66 -8.86 9.43
C PHE A 44 -6.23 -8.45 9.06
N GLN A 45 -5.98 -7.15 8.85
CA GLN A 45 -4.65 -6.64 8.55
C GLN A 45 -3.66 -6.92 9.69
N ASN A 46 -4.09 -6.71 10.95
CA ASN A 46 -3.26 -7.05 12.10
C ASN A 46 -2.96 -8.56 12.16
N HIS A 47 -3.94 -9.41 11.90
CA HIS A 47 -3.72 -10.86 11.86
C HIS A 47 -2.67 -11.25 10.81
N VAL A 48 -2.80 -10.73 9.58
CA VAL A 48 -1.82 -10.96 8.51
C VAL A 48 -0.44 -10.40 8.87
N TYR A 49 -0.38 -9.19 9.41
CA TYR A 49 0.87 -8.53 9.80
C TYR A 49 1.61 -9.31 10.88
N PHE A 50 0.93 -9.72 11.95
CA PHE A 50 1.55 -10.53 13.00
C PHE A 50 1.94 -11.92 12.50
N SER A 51 1.17 -12.54 11.63
CA SER A 51 1.53 -13.86 11.09
C SER A 51 2.71 -13.81 10.10
N LYS A 52 2.94 -12.69 9.43
CA LYS A 52 3.96 -12.58 8.36
C LYS A 52 5.18 -11.76 8.73
N GLU A 53 5.03 -10.76 9.59
CA GLU A 53 6.04 -9.73 9.87
C GLU A 53 6.34 -9.59 11.39
N ALA A 54 6.01 -10.61 12.19
CA ALA A 54 6.19 -10.67 13.65
C ALA A 54 7.63 -10.42 14.19
N SER A 55 8.60 -10.13 13.34
CA SER A 55 9.97 -9.78 13.72
C SER A 55 10.10 -8.39 14.35
N LYS A 56 9.09 -7.51 14.24
CA LYS A 56 9.07 -6.19 14.86
C LYS A 56 7.77 -5.99 15.63
N GLY A 57 7.86 -5.86 16.95
CA GLY A 57 6.70 -5.78 17.85
C GLY A 57 5.67 -4.73 17.40
N GLY A 58 4.47 -5.21 17.08
CA GLY A 58 3.31 -4.39 16.68
C GLY A 58 2.31 -4.17 17.82
N GLY A 59 1.51 -3.11 17.68
CA GLY A 59 0.81 -2.34 18.73
C GLY A 59 -0.33 -3.00 19.53
N GLY A 60 -0.17 -4.23 19.99
CA GLY A 60 -1.08 -4.88 20.94
C GLY A 60 -0.47 -6.16 21.47
N VAL A 61 -0.13 -6.16 22.75
CA VAL A 61 0.32 -7.34 23.51
C VAL A 61 -0.70 -8.48 23.38
N ALA A 62 -0.37 -9.50 22.59
CA ALA A 62 -0.69 -10.94 22.76
C ALA A 62 -0.69 -11.65 21.40
N GLY A 63 0.36 -12.43 21.12
CA GLY A 63 0.27 -13.43 20.04
C GLY A 63 1.58 -13.89 19.40
N GLY A 64 2.48 -14.54 20.17
CA GLY A 64 3.29 -15.65 19.64
C GLY A 64 4.67 -15.38 19.03
N GLY A 65 5.33 -14.26 19.32
CA GLY A 65 6.74 -14.06 18.98
C GLY A 65 7.66 -14.29 20.18
N CYS A 66 8.89 -14.80 19.95
CA CYS A 66 9.95 -15.05 20.95
C CYS A 66 10.37 -13.81 21.78
N GLY A 67 9.79 -12.64 21.55
CA GLY A 67 9.93 -11.50 22.46
C GLY A 67 11.31 -10.86 22.50
N CYS A 68 12.17 -11.07 21.49
CA CYS A 68 13.45 -10.38 21.42
C CYS A 68 13.26 -8.95 20.88
N ASN A 69 13.07 -7.99 21.80
CA ASN A 69 13.70 -6.68 21.75
C ASN A 69 14.26 -6.36 23.14
#